data_AF-A0A7W0NS68-F1
#
_entry.id   AF-A0A7W0NS68-F1
#
_cell.length_a   1.000
_cell.length_b   1.000
_cell.length_c   1.000
_cell.angle_alpha   90.00
_cell.angle_beta   90.00
_cell.angle_gamma   90.00
#
_symmetry.space_group_name_H-M   'P 1'
#
loop_
_entity.id
_entity.type
_entity.pdbx_description
1 polymer ?
#
loop_
_entity_poly.entity_id
_entity_poly.type
_entity_poly.pdbx_seq_one_letter_code
_entity_poly.pdbx_strand_id
1 'polypeptide(L)'
;MKRNNPIQVEYQTLVVIWFALLASQILFLVLVFFAKPELFAFDRSTPLLAGQPVITLVFAALAIVFVILSFVMSQQHMRRAIQDQDAGCIQTGLVLGCALSEVPSILGLILAFFFDHPYFYVWIAVGALGVLLHFPRKGNLDAARYKTK
;
A
#
# COMPACT_ATOMS: atom_id res chain seq x y z
N MET A 1 -26.75 -13.48 6.27
CA MET A 1 -27.00 -13.19 7.70
C MET A 1 -26.35 -11.84 8.03
N LYS A 2 -27.11 -10.75 8.18
CA LYS A 2 -26.54 -9.41 8.47
C LYS A 2 -25.99 -9.44 9.90
N ARG A 3 -24.67 -9.45 10.06
CA ARG A 3 -24.01 -9.37 11.38
C ARG A 3 -24.18 -7.95 11.89
N ASN A 4 -25.03 -7.73 12.90
CA ASN A 4 -25.19 -6.43 13.56
C ASN A 4 -24.01 -6.17 14.51
N ASN A 5 -22.78 -6.22 13.99
CA ASN A 5 -21.64 -5.76 14.74
C ASN A 5 -21.77 -4.24 14.94
N PRO A 6 -21.40 -3.71 16.12
CA PRO A 6 -21.35 -2.27 16.31
C PRO A 6 -20.30 -1.68 15.36
N ILE A 7 -20.60 -0.52 14.77
CA ILE A 7 -19.74 0.17 13.78
C ILE A 7 -18.31 0.35 14.30
N GLN A 8 -18.16 0.51 15.61
CA GLN A 8 -16.88 0.61 16.28
C GLN A 8 -16.00 -0.63 16.08
N VAL A 9 -16.57 -1.84 16.16
CA VAL A 9 -15.83 -3.10 15.99
C VAL A 9 -15.39 -3.27 14.53
N GLU A 10 -16.24 -2.89 13.57
CA GLU A 10 -15.88 -2.91 12.14
C GLU A 10 -14.76 -1.92 11.85
N TYR A 11 -14.87 -0.69 12.36
CA TYR A 11 -13.81 0.31 12.22
C TYR A 11 -12.49 -0.15 12.84
N GLN A 12 -12.53 -0.73 14.05
CA GLN A 12 -11.33 -1.30 14.69
C GLN A 12 -10.71 -2.40 13.83
N THR A 13 -11.53 -3.26 13.22
CA THR A 13 -11.05 -4.30 12.30
C THR A 13 -10.33 -3.69 11.09
N LEU A 14 -10.89 -2.64 10.49
CA LEU A 14 -10.24 -1.93 9.38
C LEU A 14 -8.90 -1.32 9.78
N VAL A 15 -8.83 -0.70 10.97
CA VAL A 15 -7.59 -0.10 11.49
C VAL A 15 -6.53 -1.18 11.74
N VAL A 16 -6.90 -2.32 12.32
CA VAL A 16 -5.97 -3.44 12.54
C VAL A 16 -5.42 -3.97 11.23
N ILE A 17 -6.28 -4.17 10.22
CA ILE A 17 -5.85 -4.62 8.88
C ILE A 17 -4.92 -3.60 8.24
N TRP A 18 -5.29 -2.33 8.25
CA TRP A 18 -4.46 -1.25 7.72
C TRP A 18 -3.10 -1.18 8.40
N PHE A 19 -3.07 -1.29 9.73
CA PHE A 19 -1.83 -1.27 10.50
C PHE A 19 -0.95 -2.49 10.21
N ALA A 20 -1.55 -3.68 10.04
CA ALA A 20 -0.82 -4.88 9.66
C ALA A 20 -0.15 -4.74 8.28
N LEU A 21 -0.86 -4.14 7.31
CA LEU A 21 -0.31 -3.85 5.98
C LEU A 21 0.74 -2.72 6.01
N LEU A 22 0.61 -1.75 6.92
CA LEU A 22 1.67 -0.77 7.12
C LEU A 22 2.92 -1.39 7.75
N ALA A 23 2.74 -2.31 8.70
CA ALA A 23 3.84 -3.02 9.35
C ALA A 23 4.63 -3.91 8.39
N SER A 24 4.00 -4.42 7.32
CA SER A 24 4.69 -5.18 6.26
C SER A 24 5.81 -4.35 5.60
N GLN A 25 5.64 -3.03 5.50
CA GLN A 25 6.62 -2.11 4.91
C GLN A 25 7.91 -2.06 5.76
N ILE A 26 7.74 -2.08 7.08
CA ILE A 26 8.87 -2.14 8.02
C ILE A 26 9.56 -3.50 7.90
N LEU A 27 8.78 -4.59 7.77
CA LEU A 27 9.33 -5.93 7.59
C LEU A 27 10.18 -6.04 6.31
N PHE A 28 9.78 -5.39 5.22
CA PHE A 28 10.57 -5.32 3.99
C PHE A 28 11.92 -4.62 4.20
N LEU A 29 11.97 -3.52 4.95
CA LEU A 29 13.24 -2.87 5.30
C LEU A 29 14.11 -3.75 6.19
N VAL A 30 13.51 -4.37 7.20
CA VAL A 30 14.22 -5.29 8.11
C VAL A 30 14.81 -6.47 7.32
N LEU A 31 14.07 -7.01 6.36
CA LEU A 31 14.54 -8.09 5.49
C LEU A 31 15.79 -7.67 4.69
N VAL A 32 15.77 -6.51 4.04
CA VAL A 32 16.95 -6.02 3.29
C VAL A 32 18.10 -5.69 4.23
N PHE A 33 17.83 -5.13 5.41
CA PHE A 33 18.85 -4.81 6.41
C PHE A 33 19.65 -6.04 6.84
N PHE A 34 18.98 -7.18 7.08
CA PHE A 34 19.68 -8.41 7.45
C PHE A 34 20.28 -9.16 6.27
N ALA A 35 19.68 -9.10 5.08
CA ALA A 35 20.11 -9.89 3.94
C ALA A 35 21.16 -9.20 3.05
N LYS A 36 21.13 -7.86 2.96
CA LYS A 36 22.05 -7.03 2.16
C LYS A 36 22.41 -5.72 2.90
N PRO A 37 23.10 -5.81 4.07
CA PRO A 37 23.47 -4.63 4.85
C PRO A 37 24.36 -3.64 4.07
N GLU A 38 25.13 -4.12 3.09
CA GLU A 38 25.99 -3.30 2.22
C GLU A 38 25.22 -2.24 1.42
N LEU A 39 23.93 -2.49 1.10
CA LEU A 39 23.10 -1.51 0.38
C LEU A 39 22.76 -0.28 1.23
N PHE A 40 22.96 -0.34 2.56
CA PHE A 40 22.79 0.80 3.46
C PHE A 40 24.06 1.67 3.57
N ALA A 41 25.19 1.22 3.03
CA ALA A 41 26.41 2.02 2.93
C ALA A 41 26.23 3.08 1.84
N PHE A 42 25.64 4.21 2.22
CA PHE A 42 25.14 5.22 1.29
C PHE A 42 26.28 5.97 0.59
N ASP A 43 26.58 5.63 -0.66
CA ASP A 43 27.48 6.42 -1.50
C ASP A 43 26.71 7.46 -2.32
N ARG A 44 26.77 8.72 -1.87
CA ARG A 44 26.11 9.86 -2.53
C ARG A 44 26.67 10.19 -3.92
N SER A 45 27.80 9.60 -4.31
CA SER A 45 28.36 9.81 -5.65
C SER A 45 27.64 8.99 -6.73
N THR A 46 26.85 7.98 -6.34
CA THR A 46 26.10 7.17 -7.30
C THR A 46 24.87 7.93 -7.82
N PRO A 47 24.63 7.94 -9.14
CA PRO A 47 23.44 8.58 -9.69
C PRO A 47 22.18 7.78 -9.33
N LEU A 48 21.03 8.46 -9.19
CA LEU A 48 19.74 7.85 -8.82
C LEU A 48 19.33 6.69 -9.74
N LEU A 49 19.63 6.80 -11.04
CA LEU A 49 19.30 5.77 -12.03
C LEU A 49 20.24 4.56 -11.99
N ALA A 50 21.30 4.62 -11.16
CA ALA A 50 22.35 3.61 -10.98
C ALA A 50 22.88 3.05 -12.33
N GLY A 51 23.59 1.93 -12.29
CA GLY A 51 24.14 1.29 -13.50
C GLY A 51 23.09 0.75 -14.48
N GLN A 52 21.78 0.82 -14.15
CA GLN A 52 20.70 0.16 -14.90
C GLN A 52 19.49 1.09 -15.08
N PRO A 53 19.62 2.16 -15.89
CA PRO A 53 18.59 3.19 -16.02
C PRO A 53 17.28 2.64 -16.61
N VAL A 54 17.36 1.72 -17.58
CA VAL A 54 16.17 1.16 -18.24
C VAL A 54 15.30 0.38 -17.25
N ILE A 55 15.90 -0.48 -16.43
CA ILE A 55 15.17 -1.28 -15.44
C ILE A 55 14.53 -0.36 -14.39
N THR A 56 15.30 0.61 -13.89
CA THR A 56 14.82 1.59 -12.91
C THR A 56 13.61 2.38 -13.47
N LEU A 57 13.65 2.81 -14.73
CA LEU A 57 12.55 3.53 -15.38
C LEU A 57 11.31 2.66 -15.59
N VAL A 58 11.48 1.39 -15.98
CA VAL A 58 10.35 0.44 -16.11
C VAL A 58 9.69 0.21 -14.76
N PHE A 59 10.48 -0.01 -13.71
CA PHE A 59 9.97 -0.22 -12.36
C PHE A 59 9.28 1.04 -11.82
N ALA A 60 9.81 2.23 -12.16
CA ALA A 60 9.17 3.49 -11.84
C ALA A 60 7.80 3.64 -12.50
N ALA A 61 7.71 3.36 -13.81
CA ALA A 61 6.45 3.38 -14.53
C ALA A 61 5.43 2.40 -13.92
N LEU A 62 5.86 1.17 -13.61
CA LEU A 62 5.02 0.17 -12.95
C LEU A 62 4.55 0.64 -11.57
N ALA A 63 5.45 1.14 -10.74
CA ALA A 63 5.12 1.65 -9.41
C ALA A 63 4.04 2.75 -9.50
N ILE A 64 4.20 3.71 -10.41
CA ILE A 64 3.20 4.78 -10.64
C ILE A 64 1.85 4.19 -11.04
N VAL A 65 1.83 3.25 -11.99
CA VAL A 65 0.59 2.58 -12.43
C VAL A 65 -0.11 1.88 -11.27
N PHE A 66 0.62 1.12 -10.45
CA PHE A 66 0.04 0.42 -9.30
C PHE A 66 -0.45 1.36 -8.20
N VAL A 67 0.27 2.46 -7.94
CA VAL A 67 -0.22 3.49 -7.01
C VAL A 67 -1.53 4.10 -7.53
N ILE A 68 -1.61 4.47 -8.81
CA ILE A 68 -2.85 5.01 -9.40
C ILE A 68 -3.98 3.99 -9.30
N LEU A 69 -3.73 2.74 -9.70
CA LEU A 69 -4.70 1.66 -9.61
C LEU A 69 -5.19 1.43 -8.18
N SER A 70 -4.30 1.57 -7.19
CA SER A 70 -4.68 1.42 -5.77
C SER A 70 -5.81 2.38 -5.37
N PHE A 71 -5.73 3.64 -5.80
CA PHE A 71 -6.76 4.65 -5.53
C PHE A 71 -8.02 4.39 -6.33
N VAL A 72 -7.89 4.10 -7.63
CA VAL A 72 -9.05 3.87 -8.50
C VAL A 72 -9.88 2.67 -8.02
N MET A 73 -9.22 1.54 -7.76
CA MET A 73 -9.89 0.31 -7.33
C MET A 73 -10.51 0.46 -5.93
N SER A 74 -9.77 1.04 -4.98
CA SER A 74 -10.29 1.30 -3.63
C SER A 74 -11.53 2.21 -3.67
N GLN A 75 -11.48 3.30 -4.43
CA GLN A 75 -12.62 4.21 -4.57
C GLN A 75 -13.83 3.56 -5.25
N GLN A 76 -13.60 2.72 -6.27
CA GLN A 76 -14.69 2.00 -6.94
C GLN A 76 -15.44 1.08 -5.97
N HIS A 77 -14.72 0.33 -5.13
CA HIS A 77 -15.33 -0.51 -4.10
C HIS A 77 -16.02 0.30 -3.01
N MET A 78 -15.46 1.44 -2.61
CA MET A 78 -16.09 2.34 -1.64
C MET A 78 -17.41 2.92 -2.16
N ARG A 79 -17.47 3.30 -3.45
CA ARG A 79 -18.71 3.77 -4.10
C ARG A 79 -19.77 2.67 -4.15
N ARG A 80 -19.37 1.45 -4.52
CA ARG A 80 -20.27 0.28 -4.52
C ARG A 80 -20.80 -0.03 -3.12
N ALA A 81 -19.94 0.04 -2.10
CA ALA A 81 -20.36 -0.15 -0.71
C ALA A 81 -21.50 0.79 -0.30
N ILE A 82 -21.43 2.06 -0.73
CA ILE A 82 -22.48 3.05 -0.46
C ILE A 82 -23.75 2.76 -1.28
N GLN A 83 -23.61 2.40 -2.55
CA GLN A 83 -24.75 2.10 -3.43
C GLN A 83 -25.52 0.85 -2.97
N ASP A 84 -24.79 -0.22 -2.67
CA ASP A 84 -25.34 -1.53 -2.32
C ASP A 84 -25.62 -1.68 -0.81
N GLN A 85 -25.23 -0.66 -0.02
CA GLN A 85 -25.31 -0.64 1.44
C GLN A 85 -24.62 -1.86 2.07
N ASP A 86 -23.45 -2.19 1.53
CA ASP A 86 -22.63 -3.33 1.92
C ASP A 86 -21.30 -2.86 2.52
N ALA A 87 -21.23 -2.87 3.85
CA ALA A 87 -20.02 -2.55 4.60
C ALA A 87 -18.85 -3.50 4.29
N GLY A 88 -19.12 -4.73 3.81
CA GLY A 88 -18.07 -5.66 3.40
C GLY A 88 -17.24 -5.12 2.22
N CYS A 89 -17.87 -4.40 1.30
CA CYS A 89 -17.17 -3.77 0.18
C CYS A 89 -16.17 -2.70 0.61
N ILE A 90 -16.33 -2.08 1.80
CA ILE A 90 -15.36 -1.11 2.35
C ILE A 90 -14.07 -1.81 2.75
N GLN A 91 -14.19 -2.94 3.45
CA GLN A 91 -13.02 -3.74 3.84
C GLN A 91 -12.27 -4.26 2.61
N THR A 92 -13.00 -4.75 1.60
CA THR A 92 -12.39 -5.20 0.34
C THR A 92 -11.67 -4.05 -0.36
N GLY A 93 -12.29 -2.87 -0.46
CA GLY A 93 -11.66 -1.70 -1.06
C GLY A 93 -10.38 -1.26 -0.33
N LEU A 94 -10.40 -1.27 1.01
CA LEU A 94 -9.23 -0.97 1.84
C LEU A 94 -8.09 -1.95 1.61
N VAL A 95 -8.36 -3.26 1.69
CA VAL A 95 -7.35 -4.31 1.51
C VAL A 95 -6.76 -4.23 0.10
N LEU A 96 -7.60 -4.05 -0.92
CA LEU A 96 -7.15 -3.98 -2.31
C LEU A 96 -6.31 -2.71 -2.56
N GLY A 97 -6.73 -1.56 -2.04
CA GLY A 97 -5.96 -0.32 -2.11
C GLY A 97 -4.59 -0.47 -1.45
N CYS A 98 -4.55 -1.00 -0.22
CA CYS A 98 -3.31 -1.22 0.49
C CYS A 98 -2.40 -2.22 -0.25
N ALA A 99 -2.92 -3.38 -0.66
CA ALA A 99 -2.14 -4.42 -1.35
C ALA A 99 -1.54 -3.91 -2.68
N LEU A 100 -2.30 -3.14 -3.46
CA LEU A 100 -1.78 -2.52 -4.69
C LEU A 100 -0.72 -1.46 -4.39
N SER A 101 -0.86 -0.71 -3.29
CA SER A 101 0.17 0.21 -2.83
C SER A 101 1.42 -0.47 -2.26
N GLU A 102 1.38 -1.75 -1.90
CA GLU A 102 2.60 -2.49 -1.50
C GLU A 102 3.47 -2.89 -2.69
N VAL A 103 2.92 -2.93 -3.91
CA VAL A 103 3.64 -3.36 -5.12
C VAL A 103 4.92 -2.54 -5.36
N PRO A 104 4.93 -1.19 -5.27
CA PRO A 104 6.17 -0.41 -5.28
C PRO A 104 7.24 -0.95 -4.31
N SER A 105 6.87 -1.29 -3.08
CA SER A 105 7.83 -1.81 -2.10
C SER A 105 8.39 -3.18 -2.48
N ILE A 106 7.56 -4.06 -3.04
CA ILE A 106 7.98 -5.35 -3.60
C ILE A 106 8.94 -5.14 -4.78
N LEU A 107 8.65 -4.18 -5.66
CA LEU A 107 9.56 -3.79 -6.75
C LEU A 107 10.90 -3.26 -6.19
N GLY A 108 10.86 -2.52 -5.10
CA GLY A 108 12.04 -2.10 -4.34
C GLY A 108 12.85 -3.29 -3.83
N LEU A 109 12.21 -4.29 -3.23
CA LEU A 109 12.88 -5.53 -2.81
C LEU A 109 13.53 -6.23 -4.00
N ILE A 110 12.85 -6.35 -5.13
CA ILE A 110 13.41 -6.96 -6.33
C ILE A 110 14.66 -6.18 -6.79
N LEU A 111 14.60 -4.85 -6.79
CA LEU A 111 15.75 -3.99 -7.10
C LEU A 111 16.92 -4.18 -6.13
N ALA A 112 16.65 -4.34 -4.83
CA ALA A 112 17.69 -4.63 -3.84
C ALA A 112 18.32 -6.02 -4.06
N PHE A 113 17.51 -7.06 -4.22
CA PHE A 113 18.00 -8.44 -4.23
C PHE A 113 18.62 -8.86 -5.57
N PHE A 114 18.08 -8.41 -6.70
CA PHE A 114 18.52 -8.87 -8.02
C PHE A 114 19.44 -7.89 -8.75
N PHE A 115 19.39 -6.60 -8.40
CA PHE A 115 20.07 -5.55 -9.14
C PHE A 115 21.00 -4.69 -8.27
N ASP A 116 21.14 -5.04 -6.98
CA ASP A 116 21.97 -4.33 -6.00
C ASP A 116 21.71 -2.81 -5.99
N HIS A 117 20.46 -2.41 -6.20
CA HIS A 117 20.12 -1.02 -6.39
C HIS A 117 20.13 -0.26 -5.05
N PRO A 118 21.00 0.75 -4.85
CA PRO A 118 21.15 1.41 -3.55
C PRO A 118 19.93 2.25 -3.17
N TYR A 119 19.13 2.69 -4.14
CA TYR A 119 17.94 3.51 -3.93
C TYR A 119 16.64 2.71 -3.74
N PHE A 120 16.73 1.41 -3.45
CA PHE A 120 15.56 0.53 -3.25
C PHE A 120 14.56 1.06 -2.20
N TYR A 121 15.07 1.73 -1.17
CA TYR A 121 14.28 2.28 -0.06
C TYR A 121 13.31 3.39 -0.53
N VAL A 122 13.58 4.05 -1.66
CA VAL A 122 12.65 5.02 -2.27
C VAL A 122 11.36 4.31 -2.69
N TRP A 123 11.47 3.11 -3.27
CA TRP A 123 10.31 2.33 -3.66
C TRP A 123 9.50 1.83 -2.48
N ILE A 124 10.19 1.42 -1.40
CA ILE A 124 9.53 1.06 -0.14
C ILE A 124 8.82 2.27 0.47
N ALA A 125 9.45 3.45 0.44
CA ALA A 125 8.83 4.68 0.92
C ALA A 125 7.58 5.06 0.10
N VAL A 126 7.62 4.91 -1.22
CA VAL A 126 6.44 5.13 -2.09
C VAL A 126 5.31 4.19 -1.72
N GLY A 127 5.58 2.90 -1.51
CA GLY A 127 4.54 1.96 -1.14
C GLY A 127 3.98 2.22 0.26
N ALA A 128 4.84 2.53 1.23
CA ALA A 128 4.42 2.93 2.58
C ALA A 128 3.55 4.20 2.57
N LEU A 129 3.93 5.22 1.79
CA LEU A 129 3.10 6.42 1.59
C LEU A 129 1.75 6.07 0.97
N GLY A 130 1.72 5.16 -0.02
CA GLY A 130 0.48 4.67 -0.59
C GLY A 130 -0.43 4.01 0.44
N VAL A 131 0.10 3.10 1.27
CA VAL A 131 -0.66 2.48 2.37
C VAL A 131 -1.16 3.54 3.37
N LEU A 132 -0.30 4.50 3.75
CA LEU A 132 -0.68 5.59 4.66
C LEU A 132 -1.87 6.41 4.14
N LEU A 133 -1.90 6.70 2.83
CA LEU A 133 -2.97 7.46 2.21
C LEU A 133 -4.31 6.70 2.15
N HIS A 134 -4.29 5.37 2.28
CA HIS A 134 -5.49 4.52 2.39
C HIS A 134 -6.02 4.39 3.83
N PHE A 135 -5.66 5.29 4.75
CA PHE A 135 -6.14 5.24 6.13
C PHE A 135 -7.67 5.10 6.24
N PRO A 136 -8.19 4.13 7.01
CA PRO A 136 -9.62 3.86 7.09
C PRO A 136 -10.36 5.02 7.77
N ARG A 137 -11.49 5.44 7.19
CA ARG A 137 -12.32 6.53 7.72
C ARG A 137 -13.67 6.00 8.20
N LYS A 138 -14.04 6.31 9.45
CA LYS A 138 -15.32 5.90 10.04
C LYS A 138 -16.53 6.36 9.22
N GLY A 139 -16.47 7.57 8.66
CA GLY A 139 -17.55 8.12 7.84
C GLY A 139 -17.91 7.28 6.61
N ASN A 140 -16.98 6.49 6.08
CA ASN A 140 -17.28 5.58 4.97
C ASN A 140 -18.21 4.44 5.43
N LEU A 141 -17.98 3.89 6.63
CA LEU A 141 -18.84 2.87 7.23
C LEU A 141 -20.23 3.42 7.55
N ASP A 142 -20.30 4.65 8.07
CA ASP A 142 -21.58 5.30 8.36
C ASP A 142 -22.39 5.50 7.08
N ALA A 143 -21.76 5.98 5.99
CA ALA A 143 -22.40 6.19 4.69
C ALA A 143 -22.87 4.90 4.01
N ALA A 144 -22.16 3.79 4.21
CA ALA A 144 -22.55 2.49 3.66
C ALA A 144 -23.65 1.77 4.46
N ARG A 145 -23.94 2.20 5.70
CA ARG A 145 -24.99 1.59 6.54
C ARG A 145 -26.27 2.42 6.60
N TYR A 146 -26.17 3.74 6.51
CA TYR A 146 -27.31 4.64 6.62
C TYR A 146 -27.51 5.40 5.31
N LYS A 147 -28.72 5.32 4.74
CA LYS A 147 -29.15 6.30 3.74
C LYS A 147 -29.26 7.65 4.45
N THR A 148 -28.37 8.58 4.13
CA THR A 148 -28.62 10.00 4.36
C THR A 148 -29.91 10.35 3.59
N LYS A 149 -31.00 10.58 4.33
CA LYS A 149 -32.24 11.13 3.76
C LYS A 149 -32.04 12.60 3.41
#